data_AF-A0AA36MB81-F1
#
_entry.id   AF-A0AA36MB81-F1
#
_cell.length_a   1.000
_cell.length_b   1.000
_cell.length_c   1.000
_cell.angle_alpha   90.00
_cell.angle_beta   90.00
_cell.angle_gamma   90.00
#
_symmetry.space_group_name_H-M   'P 1'
#
loop_
_entity.id
_entity.type
_entity.pdbx_description
1 polymer ?
#
loop_
_entity_poly.entity_id
_entity_poly.type
_entity_poly.pdbx_seq_one_letter_code
_entity_poly.pdbx_strand_id
1 'polypeptide(L)'
;MLVAGNSFACNQGDVIYKAFKRYARQFNIFCISRCEMFYPNCQFSFNFTQVVRKLEPEVVFMIDRAVTMKTPLDVSKPIDEDRVFGLFMKTLKLLEKTTRKRYDQIFGNVRKSLLAISS
;
A
#
# COMPACT_ATOMS: atom_id res chain seq x y z
N MET A 1 -1.41 8.73 -7.69
CA MET A 1 -0.58 7.52 -7.57
C MET A 1 0.40 7.66 -6.41
N LEU A 2 0.67 6.56 -5.71
CA LEU A 2 1.64 6.47 -4.63
C LEU A 2 2.58 5.28 -4.88
N VAL A 3 3.88 5.50 -4.82
CA VAL A 3 4.88 4.43 -4.70
C VAL A 3 5.29 4.34 -3.24
N ALA A 4 5.22 3.16 -2.64
CA ALA A 4 5.50 2.92 -1.23
C ALA A 4 6.46 1.73 -1.06
N GLY A 5 7.36 1.76 -0.08
CA GLY A 5 8.32 0.66 0.11
C GLY A 5 9.53 1.03 0.95
N ASN A 6 10.57 0.20 0.90
CA ASN A 6 11.86 0.53 1.47
C ASN A 6 12.73 1.37 0.51
N SER A 7 14.04 1.47 0.75
CA SER A 7 15.00 2.14 -0.14
C SER A 7 14.83 1.79 -1.63
N PHE A 8 14.35 0.59 -1.96
CA PHE A 8 14.05 0.19 -3.33
C PHE A 8 12.93 1.01 -3.98
N ALA A 9 11.89 1.37 -3.24
CA ALA A 9 10.84 2.27 -3.74
C ALA A 9 11.39 3.65 -4.12
N CYS A 10 12.32 4.19 -3.35
CA CYS A 10 12.96 5.45 -3.69
C CYS A 10 13.87 5.33 -4.93
N ASN A 11 14.59 4.22 -5.06
CA ASN A 11 15.51 4.02 -6.18
C ASN A 11 14.79 3.67 -7.50
N GLN A 12 13.68 2.91 -7.42
CA GLN A 12 12.95 2.42 -8.58
C GLN A 12 11.67 3.20 -8.87
N GLY A 13 11.27 4.13 -8.01
CA GLY A 13 10.07 4.95 -8.19
C GLY A 13 10.09 5.76 -9.48
N ASP A 14 11.27 6.16 -9.96
CA ASP A 14 11.43 6.85 -11.24
C ASP A 14 11.02 6.00 -12.45
N VAL A 15 11.19 4.67 -12.39
CA VAL A 15 10.73 3.75 -13.44
C VAL A 15 9.21 3.80 -13.55
N ILE A 16 8.52 3.74 -12.41
CA ILE A 16 7.07 3.85 -12.36
C ILE A 16 6.62 5.24 -12.81
N TYR A 17 7.28 6.30 -12.35
CA TYR A 17 6.97 7.66 -12.77
C TYR A 17 7.05 7.80 -14.29
N LYS A 18 8.14 7.36 -14.91
CA LYS A 18 8.33 7.43 -16.36
C LYS A 18 7.25 6.67 -17.13
N ALA A 19 6.88 5.48 -16.66
CA ALA A 19 5.86 4.66 -17.30
C ALA A 19 4.44 5.23 -17.15
N PHE A 20 4.10 5.81 -16.00
CA PHE A 20 2.71 6.12 -15.64
C PHE A 20 2.40 7.61 -15.47
N LYS A 21 3.38 8.53 -15.59
CA LYS A 21 3.17 9.98 -15.37
C LYS A 21 2.02 10.59 -16.15
N ARG A 22 1.72 10.08 -17.35
CA ARG A 22 0.61 10.58 -18.19
C ARG A 22 -0.77 10.28 -17.62
N TYR A 23 -0.87 9.27 -16.74
CA TYR A 23 -2.12 8.84 -16.10
C TYR A 23 -2.23 9.32 -14.66
N ALA A 24 -1.20 9.98 -14.12
CA ALA A 24 -1.15 10.37 -12.72
C ALA A 24 -1.49 11.86 -12.56
N ARG A 25 -2.60 12.18 -11.90
CA ARG A 25 -2.90 13.56 -11.46
C ARG A 25 -1.86 14.08 -10.46
N GLN A 26 -1.43 13.19 -9.57
CA GLN A 26 -0.38 13.43 -8.60
C GLN A 26 0.44 12.15 -8.44
N PHE A 27 1.76 12.30 -8.30
CA PHE A 27 2.68 11.18 -8.09
C PHE A 27 3.50 11.43 -6.83
N ASN A 28 3.37 10.55 -5.85
CA ASN A 28 4.11 10.63 -4.60
C ASN A 28 4.97 9.38 -4.44
N ILE A 29 6.19 9.53 -3.94
CA ILE A 29 7.04 8.43 -3.51
C ILE A 29 7.18 8.53 -2.00
N PHE A 30 6.88 7.44 -1.32
CA PHE A 30 7.08 7.27 0.11
C PHE A 30 8.02 6.08 0.33
N CYS A 31 9.14 6.30 1.01
CA CYS A 31 10.03 5.20 1.33
C CYS A 31 10.65 5.34 2.71
N ILE A 32 10.96 4.20 3.34
CA ILE A 32 11.70 4.14 4.60
C ILE A 32 12.99 3.34 4.39
N SER A 33 14.13 3.94 4.71
CA SER A 33 15.42 3.28 4.48
C SER A 33 15.59 2.07 5.39
N ARG A 34 16.09 0.95 4.85
CA ARG A 34 16.41 -0.30 5.57
C ARG A 34 15.24 -0.91 6.36
N CYS A 35 14.02 -0.69 5.89
CA CYS A 35 12.80 -1.09 6.57
C CYS A 35 11.78 -1.57 5.56
N GLU A 36 11.49 -2.86 5.55
CA GLU A 36 10.37 -3.37 4.78
C GLU A 36 9.07 -2.74 5.28
N MET A 37 8.25 -2.22 4.36
CA MET A 37 6.91 -1.83 4.76
C MET A 37 6.22 -3.06 5.36
N PHE A 38 5.50 -2.81 6.45
CA PHE A 38 4.68 -3.81 7.14
C PHE A 38 5.46 -4.81 8.00
N TYR A 39 6.77 -4.64 8.15
CA TYR A 39 7.52 -5.38 9.15
C TYR A 39 7.47 -4.67 10.53
N PRO A 40 7.04 -5.36 11.60
CA PRO A 40 6.78 -4.73 12.90
C PRO A 40 8.02 -4.20 13.62
N ASN A 41 9.22 -4.70 13.31
CA ASN A 41 10.46 -4.25 13.97
C ASN A 41 11.12 -3.03 13.30
N CYS A 42 10.47 -2.45 12.30
CA CYS A 42 10.89 -1.16 11.83
C CYS A 42 10.54 -0.10 12.88
N GLN A 43 11.56 0.41 13.59
CA GLN A 43 11.44 1.32 14.74
C GLN A 43 10.67 2.64 14.47
N PHE A 44 10.33 2.92 13.21
CA PHE A 44 9.41 3.99 12.90
C PHE A 44 7.98 3.45 12.97
N SER A 45 7.27 3.79 14.05
CA SER A 45 5.82 3.59 14.24
C SER A 45 5.03 4.44 13.24
N PHE A 46 5.29 4.26 11.95
CA PHE A 46 4.76 5.07 10.90
C PHE A 46 3.45 4.46 10.41
N ASN A 47 2.36 5.23 10.56
CA ASN A 47 1.05 4.76 10.17
C ASN A 47 0.83 4.95 8.66
N PHE A 48 1.21 3.95 7.87
CA PHE A 48 1.01 3.96 6.41
C PHE A 48 -0.46 4.21 6.02
N THR A 49 -1.41 3.77 6.86
CA THR A 49 -2.83 4.05 6.68
C THR A 49 -3.12 5.55 6.65
N GLN A 50 -2.40 6.37 7.43
CA GLN A 50 -2.57 7.83 7.40
C GLN A 50 -2.04 8.44 6.10
N VAL A 51 -0.94 7.92 5.52
CA VAL A 51 -0.46 8.36 4.20
C VAL A 51 -1.49 8.10 3.13
N VAL A 52 -2.03 6.88 3.09
CA VAL A 52 -3.06 6.51 2.13
C VAL A 52 -4.30 7.40 2.31
N ARG A 53 -4.71 7.66 3.56
CA ARG A 53 -5.85 8.56 3.85
C ARG A 53 -5.60 10.02 3.44
N LYS A 54 -4.37 10.52 3.60
CA LYS A 54 -4.03 11.91 3.29
C LYS A 54 -3.85 12.14 1.80
N LEU A 55 -3.20 11.20 1.11
CA LEU A 55 -2.88 11.33 -0.31
C LEU A 55 -3.99 10.84 -1.24
N GLU A 56 -4.91 10.02 -0.70
CA GLU A 56 -6.01 9.38 -1.44
C GLU A 56 -5.58 8.87 -2.83
N PRO A 57 -4.53 8.03 -2.92
CA PRO A 57 -4.03 7.58 -4.20
C PRO A 57 -5.01 6.59 -4.83
N GLU A 58 -5.29 6.77 -6.12
CA GLU A 58 -6.09 5.82 -6.91
C GLU A 58 -5.40 4.47 -7.08
N VAL A 59 -4.06 4.49 -7.13
CA VAL A 59 -3.20 3.31 -7.27
C VAL A 59 -2.02 3.45 -6.33
N VAL A 60 -1.73 2.36 -5.60
CA VAL A 60 -0.54 2.21 -4.75
C VAL A 60 0.36 1.13 -5.34
N PHE A 61 1.59 1.48 -5.69
CA PHE A 61 2.64 0.56 -6.07
C PHE A 61 3.52 0.27 -4.85
N MET A 62 3.62 -0.99 -4.46
CA MET A 62 4.49 -1.40 -3.36
C MET A 62 5.77 -2.02 -3.89
N ILE A 63 6.92 -1.41 -3.58
CA ILE A 63 8.24 -1.88 -3.97
C ILE A 63 9.06 -2.12 -2.72
N ASP A 64 9.10 -3.38 -2.29
CA ASP A 64 9.93 -3.81 -1.19
C ASP A 64 10.88 -4.93 -1.60
N ARG A 65 12.09 -4.85 -1.07
CA ARG A 65 13.04 -5.97 -1.10
C ARG A 65 13.30 -6.42 0.32
N ALA A 66 13.08 -7.69 0.62
CA ALA A 66 13.40 -8.24 1.93
C ALA A 66 14.89 -8.04 2.26
N VAL A 67 15.15 -7.32 3.35
CA VAL A 67 16.46 -7.08 3.98
C VAL A 67 16.55 -7.91 5.25
N THR A 68 15.55 -7.82 6.13
CA THR A 68 15.42 -8.53 7.41
C THR A 68 14.52 -9.76 7.32
N MET A 69 13.59 -9.81 6.37
CA MET A 69 12.62 -10.92 6.20
C MET A 69 13.13 -12.07 5.32
N LYS A 70 14.45 -12.35 5.33
CA LYS A 70 15.06 -13.44 4.56
C LYS A 70 15.07 -14.75 5.36
N THR A 71 13.90 -15.27 5.69
CA THR A 71 13.78 -16.60 6.29
C THR A 71 13.58 -17.64 5.19
N PRO A 72 14.27 -18.81 5.25
CA PRO A 72 13.98 -19.91 4.35
C PRO A 72 12.51 -20.32 4.47
N LEU A 73 11.87 -20.56 3.32
CA LEU A 73 10.53 -21.12 3.29
C LEU A 73 10.61 -22.60 3.68
N ASP A 74 9.83 -22.99 4.69
CA ASP A 74 9.65 -24.40 5.04
C ASP A 74 8.65 -25.04 4.05
N VAL A 75 9.19 -25.66 3.00
CA VAL A 75 8.40 -26.29 1.93
C VAL A 75 7.62 -27.53 2.39
N SER A 76 7.87 -28.01 3.61
CA SER A 76 7.11 -29.13 4.19
C SER A 76 5.78 -28.70 4.79
N LYS A 77 5.56 -27.38 4.95
CA LYS A 77 4.35 -26.81 5.54
C LYS A 77 3.55 -25.99 4.52
N PRO A 78 2.22 -25.86 4.71
CA PRO A 78 1.41 -24.93 3.93
C PRO A 78 1.93 -23.49 4.06
N ILE A 79 1.88 -22.73 2.97
CA ILE A 79 2.35 -21.33 2.95
C ILE A 79 1.58 -20.42 3.92
N ASP A 80 0.34 -20.76 4.24
CA ASP A 80 -0.49 -20.02 5.20
C ASP A 80 0.06 -20.08 6.64
N GLU A 81 0.91 -21.08 6.94
CA GLU A 81 1.61 -21.21 8.22
C GLU A 81 2.94 -20.42 8.23
N ASP A 82 3.40 -19.94 7.08
CA ASP A 82 4.62 -19.14 7.03
C ASP A 82 4.41 -17.77 7.69
N ARG A 83 5.29 -17.45 8.64
CA ARG A 83 5.20 -16.22 9.43
C ARG A 83 5.33 -14.97 8.57
N VAL A 84 6.24 -14.97 7.61
CA VAL A 84 6.50 -13.81 6.74
C VAL A 84 5.29 -13.57 5.84
N PHE A 85 4.79 -14.62 5.20
CA PHE A 85 3.59 -14.59 4.39
C PHE A 85 2.37 -14.12 5.18
N GLY A 86 2.14 -14.68 6.38
CA GLY A 86 1.03 -14.29 7.24
C GLY A 86 1.06 -12.79 7.62
N LEU A 87 2.24 -12.24 7.90
CA LEU A 87 2.41 -10.80 8.17
C LEU A 87 2.07 -9.94 6.95
N PHE A 88 2.55 -10.32 5.77
CA PHE A 88 2.22 -9.65 4.51
C PHE A 88 0.72 -9.68 4.24
N MET A 89 0.08 -10.85 4.34
CA MET A 89 -1.35 -11.02 4.06
C MET A 89 -2.24 -10.28 5.05
N LYS A 90 -1.89 -10.27 6.34
CA LYS A 90 -2.61 -9.47 7.35
C LYS A 90 -2.61 -8.00 6.99
N THR A 91 -1.48 -7.49 6.51
CA THR A 91 -1.35 -6.07 6.18
C THR A 91 -2.04 -5.72 4.86
N LEU A 92 -1.92 -6.57 3.84
CA LEU A 92 -2.69 -6.43 2.60
C LEU A 92 -4.19 -6.36 2.88
N LYS A 93 -4.73 -7.26 3.71
CA LYS A 93 -6.15 -7.26 4.10
C LYS A 93 -6.55 -5.98 4.84
N LEU A 94 -5.68 -5.43 5.69
CA LEU A 94 -5.94 -4.16 6.39
C LEU A 94 -6.00 -2.98 5.41
N LEU A 95 -5.10 -2.95 4.44
CA LEU A 95 -5.09 -1.93 3.40
C LEU A 95 -6.30 -2.04 2.51
N GLU A 96 -6.63 -3.23 2.03
CA GLU A 96 -7.82 -3.47 1.22
C GLU A 96 -9.08 -3.01 1.95
N LYS A 97 -9.25 -3.40 3.23
CA LYS A 97 -10.39 -2.98 4.05
C LYS A 97 -10.47 -1.46 4.18
N THR A 98 -9.33 -0.79 4.36
CA THR A 98 -9.30 0.67 4.53
C THR A 98 -9.64 1.39 3.22
N THR A 99 -9.05 0.94 2.11
CA THR A 99 -9.31 1.50 0.78
C THR A 99 -10.75 1.25 0.34
N ARG A 100 -11.27 0.03 0.52
CA ARG A 100 -12.67 -0.32 0.20
C ARG A 100 -13.66 0.52 1.00
N LYS A 101 -13.47 0.66 2.32
CA LYS A 101 -14.32 1.53 3.16
C LYS A 101 -14.35 2.97 2.64
N ARG A 102 -13.21 3.50 2.17
CA ARG A 102 -13.13 4.85 1.61
C ARG A 102 -13.82 4.96 0.25
N TYR A 103 -13.63 3.95 -0.61
CA TYR A 103 -14.33 3.83 -1.89
C TYR A 103 -15.85 3.83 -1.67
N ASP A 104 -16.36 2.94 -0.81
CA ASP A 104 -17.78 2.84 -0.49
C ASP A 104 -18.34 4.17 0.07
N GLN A 105 -17.58 4.89 0.89
CA GLN A 105 -17.95 6.22 1.39
C GLN A 105 -18.05 7.27 0.27
N ILE A 106 -17.06 7.33 -0.63
CA ILE A 106 -17.03 8.31 -1.73
C ILE A 106 -18.19 8.03 -2.69
N PHE A 107 -18.32 6.80 -3.18
CA PHE A 107 -19.36 6.43 -4.15
C PHE A 107 -20.76 6.41 -3.52
N GLY A 108 -20.87 6.06 -2.24
CA GLY A 108 -22.12 6.20 -1.49
C GLY A 108 -22.57 7.66 -1.38
N ASN A 109 -21.64 8.59 -1.13
CA ASN A 109 -21.95 10.02 -1.08
C ASN A 109 -22.31 10.58 -2.46
N VAL A 110 -21.57 10.21 -3.52
CA VAL A 110 -21.90 10.60 -4.90
C VAL A 110 -23.29 10.11 -5.30
N ARG A 111 -23.64 8.85 -4.97
CA ARG A 111 -24.97 8.31 -5.25
C ARG A 111 -26.07 9.06 -4.51
N LYS A 112 -25.86 9.43 -3.24
CA LYS A 112 -26.81 10.25 -2.46
C LYS A 112 -26.97 11.66 -3.04
N SER A 113 -25.87 12.30 -3.43
CA SER A 113 -25.90 13.64 -4.03
C SER A 113 -26.62 13.62 -5.39
N LEU A 114 -26.36 12.63 -6.24
CA LEU A 114 -27.07 12.48 -7.51
C LEU A 114 -28.57 12.27 -7.31
N LEU A 115 -28.96 11.42 -6.35
CA LEU A 115 -30.36 11.19 -6.02
C LEU A 115 -31.07 12.46 -5.52
N ALA A 116 -30.37 13.31 -4.75
CA ALA A 116 -30.90 14.56 -4.22
C ALA A 116 -31.04 15.68 -5.27
N ILE A 117 -30.34 15.59 -6.40
CA ILE A 117 -30.45 16.56 -7.51
C ILE A 117 -31.55 16.11 -8.50
N SER A 118 -31.88 14.82 -8.52
CA SER A 118 -32.94 14.24 -9.36
C SER A 118 -34.34 14.25 -8.74
N SER A 119 -34.50 14.88 -7.58
CA SER A 119 -35.76 15.02 -6.81
C SER A 119 -36.08 16.49 -6.58
#